data_AF-A0A1H3FW79-F1
#
_entry.id   AF-A0A1H3FW79-F1
#
_cell.length_a   1.000
_cell.length_b   1.000
_cell.length_c   1.000
_cell.angle_alpha   90.00
_cell.angle_beta   90.00
_cell.angle_gamma   90.00
#
_symmetry.space_group_name_H-M   'P 1'
#
loop_
_entity.id
_entity.type
_entity.pdbx_description
1 polymer ?
#
loop_
_entity_poly.entity_id
_entity_poly.type
_entity_poly.pdbx_seq_one_letter_code
_entity_poly.pdbx_strand_id
1 'polypeptide(L)'
;MNGGKRPIQDGDYLLLEHINPNQAGSITGKTLAIERLDEAGDTQYLLRTVQKSDAGEYVLKATNPEYDDIVVTPELSEQFRTFARLRGVVDPLEMMIGQELMREDIPELFGETFNPGNWQSGHVFLKDANAHVLLVTLNKQGKAEDHRYIDHWIDENTFHWQSQHATTPDSKRGWELINHKTLRHFIHLFVRDNKLRAGKAAPFTYYGPVEYQRHEGSAPMSVVLKLMQPWPTDRQHES
;
A
#
# COMPACT_ATOMS: atom_id res chain seq x y z
N MET A 1 -0.46 -16.82 -12.16
CA MET A 1 -0.21 -15.89 -13.29
C MET A 1 1.17 -15.24 -13.12
N ASN A 2 2.19 -16.04 -12.81
CA ASN A 2 3.55 -15.59 -12.46
C ASN A 2 4.45 -15.35 -13.69
N GLY A 3 3.87 -15.18 -14.89
CA GLY A 3 4.59 -14.88 -16.12
C GLY A 3 4.23 -13.51 -16.70
N GLY A 4 4.91 -13.11 -17.77
CA GLY A 4 4.66 -11.85 -18.48
C GLY A 4 5.26 -10.60 -17.80
N LYS A 5 4.80 -9.42 -18.24
CA LYS A 5 5.38 -8.11 -17.83
C LYS A 5 4.96 -7.65 -16.42
N ARG A 6 3.88 -8.22 -15.88
CA ARG A 6 3.33 -7.91 -14.54
C ARG A 6 2.91 -9.23 -13.89
N PRO A 7 3.89 -10.04 -13.45
CA PRO A 7 3.59 -11.34 -12.87
C PRO A 7 2.84 -11.16 -11.55
N ILE A 8 1.89 -12.06 -11.29
CA ILE A 8 1.18 -12.21 -10.03
C ILE A 8 1.75 -13.45 -9.35
N GLN A 9 2.33 -13.26 -8.18
CA GLN A 9 2.98 -14.30 -7.39
C GLN A 9 2.02 -14.85 -6.33
N ASP A 10 2.37 -16.02 -5.79
CA ASP A 10 1.71 -16.54 -4.60
C ASP A 10 1.89 -15.57 -3.42
N GLY A 11 0.81 -15.31 -2.68
CA GLY A 11 0.78 -14.32 -1.60
C GLY A 11 0.36 -12.89 -2.01
N ASP A 12 0.25 -12.59 -3.31
CA ASP A 12 -0.23 -11.28 -3.77
C ASP A 12 -1.71 -11.06 -3.43
N TYR A 13 -2.04 -9.87 -2.91
CA TYR A 13 -3.42 -9.45 -2.72
C TYR A 13 -3.99 -8.91 -4.02
N LEU A 14 -5.18 -9.37 -4.41
CA LEU A 14 -5.79 -9.01 -5.70
C LEU A 14 -7.02 -8.13 -5.51
N LEU A 15 -7.06 -7.00 -6.23
CA LEU A 15 -8.26 -6.20 -6.34
C LEU A 15 -9.15 -6.79 -7.45
N LEU A 16 -10.33 -7.28 -7.06
CA LEU A 16 -11.29 -7.91 -7.95
C LEU A 16 -12.58 -7.09 -8.02
N GLU A 17 -13.06 -6.83 -9.23
CA GLU A 17 -14.38 -6.24 -9.50
C GLU A 17 -15.37 -7.38 -9.79
N HIS A 18 -16.34 -7.60 -8.90
CA HIS A 18 -17.34 -8.65 -9.07
C HIS A 18 -18.18 -8.39 -10.33
N ILE A 19 -18.37 -9.42 -11.15
CA ILE A 19 -19.16 -9.32 -12.38
C ILE A 19 -20.58 -9.77 -12.09
N ASN A 20 -21.53 -8.85 -12.26
CA ASN A 20 -22.95 -9.18 -12.26
C ASN A 20 -23.42 -9.45 -13.70
N PRO A 21 -24.36 -10.39 -13.93
CA PRO A 21 -24.87 -10.72 -15.26
C PRO A 21 -25.39 -9.51 -16.05
N ASN A 22 -25.91 -8.51 -15.35
CA ASN A 22 -26.49 -7.30 -15.94
C ASN A 22 -25.45 -6.19 -16.27
N GLN A 23 -24.17 -6.40 -15.93
CA GLN A 23 -23.10 -5.39 -16.09
C GLN A 23 -21.79 -5.99 -16.64
N ALA A 24 -21.86 -7.13 -17.32
CA ALA A 24 -20.66 -7.84 -17.79
C ALA A 24 -19.76 -6.99 -18.72
N GLY A 25 -20.35 -6.09 -19.51
CA GLY A 25 -19.62 -5.28 -20.48
C GLY A 25 -18.80 -6.12 -21.45
N SER A 26 -17.80 -5.53 -22.11
CA SER A 26 -16.84 -6.31 -22.90
C SER A 26 -15.82 -6.99 -21.99
N ILE A 27 -15.68 -8.31 -22.14
CA ILE A 27 -14.69 -9.12 -21.42
C ILE A 27 -13.40 -9.33 -22.21
N THR A 28 -13.42 -9.11 -23.53
CA THR A 28 -12.24 -9.31 -24.39
C THR A 28 -11.11 -8.36 -24.01
N GLY A 29 -9.90 -8.90 -23.89
CA GLY A 29 -8.70 -8.20 -23.45
C GLY A 29 -8.61 -7.98 -21.94
N LYS A 30 -9.58 -8.46 -21.15
CA LYS A 30 -9.56 -8.37 -19.68
C LYS A 30 -9.08 -9.68 -19.05
N THR A 31 -8.42 -9.55 -17.90
CA THR A 31 -8.09 -10.70 -17.05
C THR A 31 -9.25 -10.96 -16.10
N LEU A 32 -9.75 -12.19 -16.09
CA LEU A 32 -10.89 -12.61 -15.29
C LEU A 32 -10.46 -13.63 -14.25
N ALA A 33 -11.12 -13.59 -13.09
CA ALA A 33 -11.14 -14.66 -12.11
C ALA A 33 -12.28 -15.61 -12.46
N ILE A 34 -11.92 -16.87 -12.66
CA ILE A 34 -12.77 -17.92 -13.21
C ILE A 34 -12.73 -19.10 -12.24
N GLU A 35 -13.90 -19.55 -11.84
CA GLU A 35 -14.09 -20.84 -11.19
C GLU A 35 -14.24 -21.90 -12.28
N ARG A 36 -13.51 -23.02 -12.16
CA ARG A 36 -13.59 -24.19 -13.03
C ARG A 36 -13.92 -25.41 -12.17
N LEU A 37 -14.94 -26.15 -12.55
CA LEU A 37 -15.19 -27.48 -12.01
C LEU A 37 -14.42 -28.50 -12.85
N ASP A 38 -13.65 -29.38 -12.22
CA ASP A 38 -13.03 -30.50 -12.91
C ASP A 38 -13.98 -31.72 -12.99
N GLU A 39 -13.52 -32.80 -13.62
CA GLU A 39 -14.30 -34.01 -13.84
C GLU A 39 -14.67 -34.74 -12.53
N ALA A 40 -13.94 -34.49 -11.45
CA ALA A 40 -14.24 -35.02 -10.12
C ALA A 40 -15.23 -34.12 -9.33
N GLY A 41 -15.52 -32.93 -9.86
CA GLY A 41 -16.35 -31.92 -9.21
C GLY A 41 -15.57 -31.01 -8.26
N ASP A 42 -14.24 -31.09 -8.25
CA ASP A 42 -13.41 -30.21 -7.44
C ASP A 42 -13.32 -28.83 -8.09
N THR A 43 -13.39 -27.80 -7.24
CA THR A 43 -13.32 -26.40 -7.67
C THR A 43 -11.88 -25.94 -7.80
N GLN A 44 -11.52 -25.48 -8.99
CA GLN A 44 -10.26 -24.82 -9.28
C GLN A 44 -10.49 -23.34 -9.62
N TYR A 45 -9.57 -22.47 -9.21
CA TYR A 45 -9.62 -21.05 -9.52
C TYR A 45 -8.52 -20.67 -10.50
N LEU A 46 -8.89 -19.97 -11.56
CA LEU A 46 -8.02 -19.54 -12.62
C LEU A 46 -8.06 -18.02 -12.77
N LEU A 47 -6.90 -17.44 -13.05
CA LEU A 47 -6.80 -16.10 -13.65
C LEU A 47 -6.36 -16.27 -15.10
N ARG A 48 -7.14 -15.72 -16.03
CA ARG A 48 -6.88 -15.82 -17.47
C ARG A 48 -7.28 -14.55 -18.20
N THR A 49 -6.52 -14.17 -19.22
CA THR A 49 -6.88 -13.07 -20.12
C THR A 49 -7.79 -13.59 -21.22
N VAL A 50 -8.98 -13.03 -21.36
CA VAL A 50 -9.90 -13.42 -22.43
C VAL A 50 -9.46 -12.80 -23.75
N GLN A 51 -9.30 -13.62 -24.77
CA GLN A 51 -9.17 -13.20 -26.16
C GLN A 51 -10.29 -13.81 -26.99
N LYS A 52 -10.59 -13.20 -28.13
CA LYS A 52 -11.50 -13.74 -29.12
C LYS A 52 -10.71 -14.07 -30.37
N SER A 53 -10.78 -15.31 -30.85
CA SER A 53 -10.11 -15.72 -32.08
C SER A 53 -10.78 -15.09 -33.30
N ASP A 54 -10.11 -15.12 -34.45
CA ASP A 54 -10.68 -14.66 -35.72
C ASP A 54 -11.92 -15.48 -36.14
N ALA A 55 -12.01 -16.73 -35.67
CA ALA A 55 -13.16 -17.61 -35.84
C ALA A 55 -14.32 -17.30 -34.85
N GLY A 56 -14.11 -16.37 -33.91
CA GLY A 56 -15.11 -15.91 -32.95
C GLY A 56 -15.17 -16.69 -31.64
N GLU A 57 -14.27 -17.66 -31.44
CA GLU A 57 -14.18 -18.47 -30.22
C GLU A 57 -13.48 -17.68 -29.11
N TYR A 58 -13.87 -17.92 -27.85
CA TYR A 58 -13.16 -17.35 -26.71
C TYR A 58 -11.97 -18.22 -26.34
N VAL A 59 -10.83 -17.58 -26.10
CA VAL A 59 -9.60 -18.22 -25.64
C VAL A 59 -9.18 -17.59 -24.32
N LEU A 60 -9.04 -18.43 -23.28
CA LEU A 60 -8.53 -18.04 -21.98
C LEU A 60 -7.00 -18.17 -21.99
N LYS A 61 -6.32 -17.05 -22.19
CA LYS A 61 -4.86 -17.00 -22.28
C LYS A 61 -4.19 -17.08 -20.92
N ALA A 62 -3.21 -17.97 -20.78
CA ALA A 62 -2.32 -17.99 -19.64
C ALA A 62 -1.19 -16.96 -19.82
N THR A 63 -0.78 -16.28 -18.75
CA THR A 63 0.38 -15.37 -18.80
C THR A 63 1.68 -16.08 -18.41
N ASN A 64 1.61 -17.19 -17.68
CA ASN A 64 2.76 -18.08 -17.50
C ASN A 64 2.78 -19.11 -18.66
N PRO A 65 3.83 -19.16 -19.49
CA PRO A 65 3.98 -20.11 -20.60
C PRO A 65 3.98 -21.60 -20.21
N GLU A 66 4.18 -21.93 -18.92
CA GLU A 66 4.10 -23.31 -18.42
C GLU A 66 2.66 -23.85 -18.40
N TYR A 67 1.66 -22.99 -18.57
CA TYR A 67 0.26 -23.39 -18.62
C TYR A 67 -0.31 -23.13 -20.00
N ASP A 68 -1.07 -24.10 -20.51
CA ASP A 68 -1.72 -23.98 -21.81
C ASP A 68 -2.86 -22.96 -21.80
N ASP A 69 -3.07 -22.38 -22.98
CA ASP A 69 -4.25 -21.60 -23.29
C ASP A 69 -5.46 -22.52 -23.43
N ILE A 70 -6.62 -22.06 -22.97
CA ILE A 70 -7.86 -22.86 -23.03
C ILE A 70 -8.79 -22.26 -24.07
N VAL A 71 -9.10 -23.04 -25.11
CA VAL A 71 -10.17 -22.71 -26.06
C VAL A 71 -11.51 -23.10 -25.42
N VAL A 72 -12.42 -22.14 -25.28
CA VAL A 72 -13.71 -22.36 -24.62
C VAL A 72 -14.70 -22.91 -25.64
N THR A 73 -14.85 -24.24 -25.68
CA THR A 73 -15.91 -24.90 -26.44
C THR A 73 -17.26 -24.78 -25.71
N PRO A 74 -18.40 -25.02 -26.39
CA PRO A 74 -19.71 -25.00 -25.74
C PRO A 74 -19.80 -25.92 -24.53
N GLU A 75 -19.23 -27.12 -24.61
CA GLU A 75 -19.23 -28.12 -23.54
C GLU A 75 -18.38 -27.66 -22.35
N LEU A 76 -17.22 -27.06 -22.64
CA LEU A 76 -16.32 -26.57 -21.61
C LEU A 76 -16.84 -25.29 -20.94
N SER A 77 -17.63 -24.49 -21.66
CA SER A 77 -18.23 -23.26 -21.13
C SER A 77 -19.15 -23.52 -19.94
N GLU A 78 -19.78 -24.69 -19.86
CA GLU A 78 -20.65 -25.06 -18.72
C GLU A 78 -19.86 -25.30 -17.43
N GLN A 79 -18.58 -25.65 -17.56
CA GLN A 79 -17.68 -25.90 -16.42
C GLN A 79 -17.05 -24.61 -15.87
N PHE A 80 -17.18 -23.49 -16.59
CA PHE A 80 -16.55 -22.22 -16.23
C PHE A 80 -17.57 -21.21 -15.72
N ARG A 81 -17.28 -20.68 -14.53
CA ARG A 81 -18.00 -19.54 -13.99
C ARG A 81 -17.05 -18.36 -13.79
N THR A 82 -17.20 -17.37 -14.65
CA THR A 82 -16.58 -16.06 -14.41
C THR A 82 -17.32 -15.36 -13.27
N PHE A 83 -16.60 -14.91 -12.25
CA PHE A 83 -17.20 -14.19 -11.12
C PHE A 83 -16.59 -12.80 -10.87
N ALA A 84 -15.38 -12.53 -11.34
CA ALA A 84 -14.78 -11.22 -11.19
C ALA A 84 -13.79 -10.86 -12.30
N ARG A 85 -13.53 -9.56 -12.44
CA ARG A 85 -12.48 -8.97 -13.26
C ARG A 85 -11.31 -8.55 -12.38
N LEU A 86 -10.09 -8.92 -12.76
CA LEU A 86 -8.90 -8.42 -12.10
C LEU A 86 -8.71 -6.93 -12.42
N ARG A 87 -8.61 -6.12 -11.36
CA ARG A 87 -8.32 -4.68 -11.45
C ARG A 87 -6.86 -4.37 -11.19
N GLY A 88 -6.20 -5.16 -10.35
CA GLY A 88 -4.79 -5.00 -10.04
C GLY A 88 -4.32 -5.91 -8.91
N VAL A 89 -3.04 -5.84 -8.61
CA VAL A 89 -2.43 -6.33 -7.37
C VAL A 89 -2.39 -5.15 -6.40
N VAL A 90 -2.77 -5.38 -5.14
CA VAL A 90 -2.78 -4.38 -4.08
C VAL A 90 -1.45 -4.48 -3.34
N ASP A 91 -0.80 -3.34 -3.11
CA ASP A 91 0.38 -3.28 -2.26
C ASP A 91 -0.05 -3.56 -0.80
N PRO A 92 0.58 -4.50 -0.08
CA PRO A 92 0.27 -4.74 1.33
C PRO A 92 0.24 -3.46 2.17
N LEU A 93 1.08 -2.47 1.87
CA LEU A 93 1.06 -1.17 2.54
C LEU A 93 -0.27 -0.44 2.32
N GLU A 94 -0.89 -0.49 1.13
CA GLU A 94 -2.20 0.13 0.90
C GLU A 94 -3.28 -0.46 1.81
N MET A 95 -3.21 -1.75 2.11
CA MET A 95 -4.14 -2.41 3.04
C MET A 95 -3.94 -2.00 4.50
N MET A 96 -2.77 -1.47 4.85
CA MET A 96 -2.44 -1.05 6.20
C MET A 96 -2.85 0.38 6.51
N ILE A 97 -3.31 1.15 5.52
CA ILE A 97 -3.80 2.53 5.73
C ILE A 97 -4.96 2.49 6.74
N GLY A 98 -4.84 3.27 7.82
CA GLY A 98 -5.85 3.28 8.90
C GLY A 98 -5.69 2.21 9.96
N GLN A 99 -4.72 1.31 9.85
CA GLN A 99 -4.45 0.28 10.85
C GLN A 99 -3.46 0.77 11.91
N GLU A 100 -3.66 0.33 13.14
CA GLU A 100 -2.72 0.51 14.25
C GLU A 100 -1.68 -0.62 14.23
N LEU A 101 -0.40 -0.26 14.31
CA LEU A 101 0.74 -1.18 14.26
C LEU A 101 1.69 -0.93 15.43
N MET A 102 2.16 -2.00 16.08
CA MET A 102 3.27 -1.83 17.02
C MET A 102 4.53 -1.51 16.22
N ARG A 103 5.42 -0.70 16.82
CA ARG A 103 6.66 -0.28 16.16
C ARG A 103 7.48 -1.48 15.64
N GLU A 104 7.45 -2.58 16.37
CA GLU A 104 8.15 -3.83 16.06
C GLU A 104 7.62 -4.55 14.81
N ASP A 105 6.36 -4.29 14.43
CA ASP A 105 5.71 -4.91 13.26
C ASP A 105 5.89 -4.08 11.98
N ILE A 106 6.18 -2.78 12.09
CA ILE A 106 6.35 -1.88 10.94
C ILE A 106 7.44 -2.32 9.95
N PRO A 107 8.63 -2.83 10.37
CA PRO A 107 9.68 -3.23 9.44
C PRO A 107 9.23 -4.29 8.42
N GLU A 108 8.37 -5.23 8.83
CA GLU A 108 7.94 -6.34 7.98
C GLU A 108 7.17 -5.86 6.74
N LEU A 109 6.46 -4.73 6.87
CA LEU A 109 5.76 -4.09 5.75
C LEU A 109 6.70 -3.61 4.64
N PHE A 110 7.99 -3.48 4.95
CA PHE A 110 9.04 -3.04 4.02
C PHE A 110 10.02 -4.17 3.68
N GLY A 111 9.72 -5.42 4.07
CA GLY A 111 10.61 -6.56 3.87
C GLY A 111 11.85 -6.54 4.78
N GLU A 112 11.80 -5.81 5.89
CA GLU A 112 12.90 -5.63 6.84
C GLU A 112 12.63 -6.37 8.15
N THR A 113 13.69 -6.69 8.89
CA THR A 113 13.58 -7.23 10.26
C THR A 113 13.77 -6.13 11.30
N PHE A 114 13.08 -6.23 12.44
CA PHE A 114 13.21 -5.23 13.50
C PHE A 114 14.65 -5.17 14.06
N ASN A 115 15.24 -3.98 14.00
CA ASN A 115 16.54 -3.66 14.58
C ASN A 115 16.42 -2.43 15.50
N PRO A 116 16.61 -2.57 16.82
CA PRO A 116 16.51 -1.48 17.77
C PRO A 116 17.38 -0.25 17.43
N GLY A 117 18.57 -0.46 16.86
CA GLY A 117 19.50 0.63 16.53
C GLY A 117 18.97 1.59 15.47
N ASN A 118 18.09 1.13 14.58
CA ASN A 118 17.48 1.95 13.53
C ASN A 118 16.08 2.42 13.94
N TRP A 119 15.28 1.52 14.50
CA TRP A 119 13.84 1.72 14.69
C TRP A 119 13.45 2.47 15.98
N GLN A 120 14.42 2.78 16.85
CA GLN A 120 14.18 3.73 17.97
C GLN A 120 14.19 5.20 17.52
N SER A 121 14.59 5.49 16.27
CA SER A 121 14.53 6.83 15.67
C SER A 121 13.10 7.18 15.23
N GLY A 122 12.73 8.47 15.30
CA GLY A 122 11.50 9.00 14.70
C GLY A 122 11.56 9.13 13.16
N HIS A 123 12.74 8.96 12.56
CA HIS A 123 12.94 8.97 11.11
C HIS A 123 13.89 7.84 10.74
N VAL A 124 13.39 6.89 9.95
CA VAL A 124 14.12 5.74 9.43
C VAL A 124 14.22 5.87 7.91
N PHE A 125 15.36 5.50 7.33
CA PHE A 125 15.49 5.36 5.88
C PHE A 125 15.87 3.92 5.56
N LEU A 126 15.09 3.29 4.68
CA LEU A 126 15.23 1.92 4.25
C LEU A 126 15.71 1.92 2.81
N LYS A 127 16.97 1.52 2.61
CA LYS A 127 17.65 1.62 1.31
C LYS A 127 17.01 0.72 0.27
N ASP A 128 16.72 -0.53 0.62
CA ASP A 128 16.24 -1.52 -0.34
C ASP A 128 14.78 -1.25 -0.74
N ALA A 129 13.98 -0.71 0.17
CA ALA A 129 12.62 -0.22 -0.09
C ALA A 129 12.57 1.20 -0.68
N ASN A 130 13.70 1.91 -0.80
CA ASN A 130 13.77 3.34 -1.15
C ASN A 130 12.76 4.19 -0.35
N ALA A 131 12.65 3.94 0.95
CA ALA A 131 11.56 4.47 1.78
C ALA A 131 12.07 5.26 2.98
N HIS A 132 11.55 6.47 3.18
CA HIS A 132 11.60 7.18 4.44
C HIS A 132 10.38 6.78 5.28
N VAL A 133 10.60 6.33 6.51
CA VAL A 133 9.54 6.02 7.47
C VAL A 133 9.59 7.06 8.59
N LEU A 134 8.51 7.83 8.74
CA LEU A 134 8.34 8.86 9.75
C LEU A 134 7.46 8.33 10.88
N LEU A 135 8.02 8.20 12.08
CA LEU A 135 7.35 7.73 13.30
C LEU A 135 7.10 8.92 14.23
N VAL A 136 5.89 9.47 14.18
CA VAL A 136 5.53 10.73 14.83
C VAL A 136 4.69 10.47 16.09
N THR A 137 5.03 11.15 17.19
CA THR A 137 4.21 11.17 18.41
C THR A 137 3.78 12.61 18.68
N LEU A 138 2.48 12.89 18.62
CA LEU A 138 1.92 14.25 18.71
C LEU A 138 2.13 14.85 20.11
N ASN A 139 1.73 14.12 21.15
CA ASN A 139 1.91 14.53 22.54
C ASN A 139 3.18 13.90 23.12
N LYS A 140 4.29 14.65 23.03
CA LYS A 140 5.53 14.32 23.74
C LYS A 140 5.30 14.65 25.22
N GLN A 141 5.06 13.63 26.06
CA GLN A 141 4.90 13.83 27.50
C GLN A 141 6.12 14.58 28.08
N GLY A 142 5.90 15.84 28.43
CA GLY A 142 6.89 16.81 28.93
C GLY A 142 6.17 18.10 29.34
N LYS A 143 6.58 18.70 30.46
CA LYS A 143 5.87 19.78 31.20
C LYS A 143 5.90 21.18 30.52
N ALA A 144 5.76 21.29 29.21
CA ALA A 144 5.68 22.59 28.55
C ALA A 144 4.56 22.59 27.51
N GLU A 145 3.65 23.56 27.62
CA GLU A 145 2.60 23.84 26.64
C GLU A 145 3.14 24.01 25.21
N ASP A 146 4.40 24.43 25.07
CA ASP A 146 5.07 24.70 23.78
C ASP A 146 5.34 23.46 22.91
N HIS A 147 5.35 22.24 23.47
CA HIS A 147 5.67 21.03 22.69
C HIS A 147 4.46 20.35 22.05
N ARG A 148 3.23 20.79 22.38
CA ARG A 148 1.99 20.17 21.88
C ARG A 148 1.62 20.55 20.45
N TYR A 149 2.32 21.52 19.85
CA TYR A 149 1.97 22.06 18.53
C TYR A 149 3.05 21.86 17.47
N ILE A 150 4.13 21.15 17.78
CA ILE A 150 5.24 20.98 16.85
C ILE A 150 4.83 20.06 15.70
N ASP A 151 4.42 18.84 16.00
CA ASP A 151 3.95 17.88 15.01
C ASP A 151 2.41 17.88 15.05
N HIS A 152 1.75 18.22 13.93
CA HIS A 152 0.29 18.38 13.91
C HIS A 152 -0.29 18.25 12.49
N TRP A 153 -1.58 17.90 12.40
CA TRP A 153 -2.36 18.02 11.17
C TRP A 153 -2.70 19.50 10.92
N ILE A 154 -2.35 20.00 9.73
CA ILE A 154 -2.76 21.33 9.25
C ILE A 154 -4.21 21.28 8.77
N ASP A 155 -4.56 20.20 8.07
CA ASP A 155 -5.90 19.87 7.59
C ASP A 155 -6.03 18.33 7.46
N GLU A 156 -7.13 17.84 6.88
CA GLU A 156 -7.41 16.39 6.73
C GLU A 156 -6.31 15.62 5.98
N ASN A 157 -5.55 16.28 5.10
CA ASN A 157 -4.59 15.63 4.20
C ASN A 157 -3.18 16.22 4.27
N THR A 158 -2.97 17.25 5.09
CA THR A 158 -1.69 17.97 5.19
C THR A 158 -1.16 17.89 6.61
N PHE A 159 0.07 17.40 6.75
CA PHE A 159 0.74 17.20 8.03
C PHE A 159 1.97 18.11 8.16
N HIS A 160 2.11 18.75 9.31
CA HIS A 160 3.33 19.44 9.70
C HIS A 160 4.21 18.50 10.53
N TRP A 161 5.42 18.26 10.06
CA TRP A 161 6.43 17.42 10.73
C TRP A 161 7.70 18.23 11.02
N GLN A 162 8.24 18.09 12.21
CA GLN A 162 9.56 18.62 12.55
C GLN A 162 10.64 17.56 12.49
N SER A 163 11.72 17.84 11.76
CA SER A 163 12.86 16.94 11.65
C SER A 163 13.66 16.85 12.96
N GLN A 164 14.51 15.83 13.07
CA GLN A 164 15.55 15.83 14.11
C GLN A 164 16.67 16.81 13.71
N HIS A 165 17.40 17.38 14.67
CA HIS A 165 18.46 18.37 14.40
C HIS A 165 19.51 17.94 13.35
N ALA A 166 19.80 16.65 13.24
CA ALA A 166 20.75 16.11 12.25
C ALA A 166 20.17 15.99 10.82
N THR A 167 18.85 16.05 10.67
CA THR A 167 18.16 16.03 9.38
C THR A 167 17.92 17.46 8.93
N THR A 168 18.98 18.07 8.37
CA THR A 168 18.97 19.40 7.76
C THR A 168 18.79 19.31 6.25
N PRO A 169 18.43 20.40 5.53
CA PRO A 169 18.25 20.38 4.08
C PRO A 169 19.49 19.93 3.32
N ASP A 170 20.67 20.25 3.86
CA ASP A 170 21.98 19.92 3.28
C ASP A 170 22.52 18.56 3.73
N SER A 171 21.94 17.95 4.77
CA SER A 171 22.33 16.60 5.17
C SER A 171 21.78 15.59 4.17
N LYS A 172 22.52 14.49 3.94
CA LYS A 172 22.10 13.44 2.99
C LYS A 172 20.63 13.04 3.17
N ARG A 173 20.22 12.81 4.42
CA ARG A 173 18.87 12.35 4.76
C ARG A 173 17.80 13.43 4.52
N GLY A 174 18.07 14.69 4.83
CA GLY A 174 17.13 15.78 4.57
C GLY A 174 17.02 16.10 3.09
N TRP A 175 18.16 16.08 2.37
CA TRP A 175 18.19 16.24 0.93
C TRP A 175 17.41 15.13 0.21
N GLU A 176 17.59 13.87 0.61
CA GLU A 176 16.83 12.73 0.06
C GLU A 176 15.32 12.87 0.31
N LEU A 177 14.92 13.33 1.50
CA LEU A 177 13.52 13.57 1.83
C LEU A 177 12.90 14.71 1.00
N ILE A 178 13.62 15.83 0.83
CA ILE A 178 13.17 16.97 0.02
C ILE A 178 13.06 16.58 -1.47
N ASN A 179 14.00 15.79 -1.97
CA ASN A 179 14.07 15.40 -3.38
C ASN A 179 13.44 14.03 -3.66
N HIS A 180 12.60 13.53 -2.76
CA HIS A 180 12.12 12.14 -2.79
C HIS A 180 11.49 11.75 -4.13
N LYS A 181 10.71 12.65 -4.76
CA LYS A 181 10.09 12.38 -6.07
C LYS A 181 11.13 12.12 -7.18
N THR A 182 12.15 12.95 -7.27
CA THR A 182 13.21 12.83 -8.27
C THR A 182 14.03 11.57 -8.05
N LEU A 183 14.25 11.21 -6.78
CA LEU A 183 14.97 10.00 -6.38
C LEU A 183 14.12 8.74 -6.41
N ARG A 184 12.80 8.87 -6.66
CA ARG A 184 11.82 7.78 -6.55
C ARG A 184 11.82 7.12 -5.17
N HIS A 185 12.03 7.93 -4.14
CA HIS A 185 11.85 7.53 -2.76
C HIS A 185 10.41 7.83 -2.30
N PHE A 186 9.89 6.94 -1.47
CA PHE A 186 8.60 7.12 -0.80
C PHE A 186 8.80 7.68 0.61
N ILE A 187 7.82 8.45 1.10
CA ILE A 187 7.79 8.91 2.48
C ILE A 187 6.51 8.35 3.10
N HIS A 188 6.64 7.53 4.13
CA HIS A 188 5.53 6.86 4.81
C HIS A 188 5.31 7.47 6.19
N LEU A 189 4.07 7.86 6.50
CA LEU A 189 3.72 8.55 7.73
C LEU A 189 3.00 7.62 8.71
N PHE A 190 3.57 7.48 9.90
CA PHE A 190 3.02 6.72 11.03
C PHE A 190 2.87 7.66 12.22
N VAL A 191 1.66 7.80 12.75
CA VAL A 191 1.37 8.78 13.81
C VAL A 191 0.70 8.10 15.00
N ARG A 192 1.02 8.57 16.21
CA ARG A 192 0.28 8.22 17.43
C ARG A 192 0.14 9.44 18.33
N ASP A 193 -0.88 9.44 19.17
CA ASP A 193 -1.11 10.55 20.09
C ASP A 193 -0.07 10.60 21.20
N ASN A 194 0.21 9.46 21.84
CA ASN A 194 1.06 9.38 23.03
C ASN A 194 2.04 8.22 22.91
N LYS A 195 3.12 8.23 23.70
CA LYS A 195 4.04 7.09 23.75
C LYS A 195 3.42 5.84 24.37
N LEU A 196 2.46 6.03 25.28
CA LEU A 196 1.82 4.97 26.04
C LEU A 196 0.28 5.05 25.92
N ARG A 197 -0.37 3.89 25.88
CA ARG A 197 -1.82 3.69 25.99
C ARG A 197 -2.06 2.67 27.09
N ALA A 198 -2.81 3.04 28.14
CA ALA A 198 -3.07 2.20 29.31
C ALA A 198 -1.79 1.58 29.95
N GLY A 199 -0.70 2.37 30.06
CA GLY A 199 0.56 1.94 30.66
C GLY A 199 1.45 1.04 29.78
N LYS A 200 1.03 0.71 28.55
CA LYS A 200 1.81 -0.05 27.56
C LYS A 200 2.22 0.84 26.40
N ALA A 201 3.21 0.41 25.61
CA ALA A 201 3.60 1.10 24.38
C ALA A 201 2.38 1.28 23.47
N ALA A 202 2.14 2.51 23.02
CA ALA A 202 1.05 2.80 22.09
C ALA A 202 1.47 2.45 20.65
N PRO A 203 0.58 1.83 19.86
CA PRO A 203 0.81 1.59 18.46
C PRO A 203 0.82 2.90 17.66
N PHE A 204 1.28 2.84 16.41
CA PHE A 204 1.18 3.90 15.43
C PHE A 204 0.09 3.59 14.42
N THR A 205 -0.75 4.57 14.10
CA THR A 205 -1.64 4.50 12.94
C THR A 205 -0.86 4.82 11.68
N TYR A 206 -0.93 3.94 10.67
CA TYR A 206 -0.32 4.21 9.37
C TYR A 206 -1.26 5.06 8.51
N TYR A 207 -0.77 6.21 8.05
CA TYR A 207 -1.55 7.16 7.26
C TYR A 207 -1.38 7.01 5.74
N GLY A 208 -0.38 6.24 5.31
CA GLY A 208 -0.05 6.10 3.90
C GLY A 208 1.18 6.91 3.48
N PRO A 209 1.47 6.93 2.16
CA PRO A 209 2.55 7.72 1.61
C PRO A 209 2.18 9.22 1.54
N VAL A 210 3.17 10.07 1.79
CA VAL A 210 3.09 11.53 1.73
C VAL A 210 4.11 12.11 0.76
N GLU A 211 3.82 13.32 0.28
CA GLU A 211 4.70 14.10 -0.57
C GLU A 211 5.19 15.34 0.15
N TYR A 212 6.50 15.59 0.04
CA TYR A 212 7.10 16.85 0.45
C TYR A 212 6.48 18.03 -0.32
N GLN A 213 6.05 19.06 0.41
CA GLN A 213 5.53 20.30 -0.18
C GLN A 213 6.51 21.46 -0.02
N ARG A 214 6.93 21.74 1.22
CA ARG A 214 7.85 22.83 1.56
C ARG A 214 8.51 22.59 2.91
N HIS A 215 9.61 23.29 3.18
CA HIS A 215 10.18 23.38 4.53
C HIS A 215 10.63 24.80 4.86
N GLU A 216 10.81 25.04 6.16
CA GLU A 216 11.47 26.21 6.74
C GLU A 216 12.47 25.76 7.81
N GLY A 217 13.49 26.57 8.09
CA GLY A 217 14.53 26.22 9.06
C GLY A 217 15.53 25.18 8.53
N SER A 218 16.38 24.68 9.42
CA SER A 218 17.46 23.75 9.06
C SER A 218 17.69 22.70 10.15
N ALA A 219 17.94 23.11 11.40
CA ALA A 219 18.16 22.20 12.52
C ALA A 219 17.31 22.62 13.74
N PRO A 220 16.02 22.23 13.81
CA PRO A 220 15.32 21.31 12.91
C PRO A 220 14.69 22.01 11.68
N MET A 221 14.29 21.21 10.70
CA MET A 221 13.41 21.63 9.62
C MET A 221 11.96 21.48 10.05
N SER A 222 11.14 22.49 9.76
CA SER A 222 9.69 22.42 9.77
C SER A 222 9.21 22.07 8.38
N VAL A 223 8.61 20.89 8.19
CA VAL A 223 8.26 20.33 6.87
C VAL A 223 6.77 20.16 6.74
N VAL A 224 6.22 20.60 5.61
CA VAL A 224 4.83 20.35 5.23
C VAL A 224 4.79 19.16 4.28
N LEU A 225 4.02 18.15 4.66
CA LEU A 225 3.82 16.89 3.93
C LEU A 225 2.34 16.77 3.56
N LYS A 226 2.03 16.26 2.36
CA LYS A 226 0.65 16.04 1.90
C LYS A 226 0.42 14.57 1.59
N LEU A 227 -0.67 13.98 2.08
CA LEU A 227 -1.04 12.60 1.76
C LEU A 227 -1.26 12.45 0.24
N MET A 228 -0.73 11.37 -0.34
CA MET A 228 -0.89 11.06 -1.78
C MET A 228 -2.30 10.62 -2.14
N GLN A 229 -3.01 10.00 -1.20
CA GLN A 229 -4.43 9.67 -1.30
C GLN A 229 -5.17 10.37 -0.16
N PRO A 230 -6.39 10.89 -0.39
CA PRO A 230 -7.19 11.47 0.69
C PRO A 230 -7.39 10.46 1.80
N TRP A 231 -7.22 10.89 3.05
CA TRP A 231 -7.64 10.07 4.18
C TRP A 231 -9.15 9.81 4.09
N PRO A 232 -9.65 8.60 4.37
CA PRO A 232 -11.10 8.36 4.37
C PRO A 232 -11.76 9.20 5.46
N THR A 233 -12.47 10.27 5.07
CA THR A 233 -13.14 11.20 6.00
C THR A 233 -14.36 10.57 6.71
N ASP A 234 -14.73 9.33 6.39
CA ASP A 234 -15.96 8.67 6.89
C ASP A 234 -15.82 7.90 8.22
N ARG A 235 -14.70 7.97 8.93
CA ARG A 235 -14.64 7.47 10.32
C ARG A 235 -14.90 8.62 11.29
N GLN A 236 -16.18 8.90 11.50
CA GLN A 236 -16.61 9.67 12.68
C GLN A 236 -16.06 8.99 13.93
N HIS A 237 -15.48 9.81 14.81
CA HIS A 237 -15.02 9.48 16.15
C HIS A 237 -15.97 8.50 16.85
N GLU A 238 -15.54 7.26 17.08
CA GLU A 238 -16.02 6.51 18.23
C GLU A 238 -15.29 7.06 19.46
N SER A 239 -15.95 8.05 20.07
CA SER A 239 -15.74 8.52 21.44
C SER A 239 -16.18 7.47 22.46
#